data_AF-A0A1F5CPP5-F1
#
_entry.id   AF-A0A1F5CPP5-F1
#
_cell.length_a   1.000
_cell.length_b   1.000
_cell.length_c   1.000
_cell.angle_alpha   90.00
_cell.angle_beta   90.00
_cell.angle_gamma   90.00
#
_symmetry.space_group_name_H-M   'P 1'
#
loop_
_entity.id
_entity.type
_entity.pdbx_description
1 polymer ?
#
loop_
_entity_poly.entity_id
_entity_poly.type
_entity_poly.pdbx_seq_one_letter_code
_entity_poly.pdbx_strand_id
1 'polypeptide(L)'
;MINIPQELHKYVVLTPSGDQVDRFKCPVPGCDYSTRLGPGALRMHMILKADPKVPSRHDAQHEEYFKQGLVIDKEQVKILGEVPKKEIAT
;
A
#
# COMPACT_ATOMS: atom_id res chain seq x y z
N MET A 1 -18.75 6.95 6.39
CA MET A 1 -17.84 5.86 5.95
C MET A 1 -17.31 6.23 4.59
N ILE A 2 -15.99 6.22 4.43
CA ILE A 2 -15.35 6.49 3.14
C ILE A 2 -15.63 5.35 2.17
N ASN A 3 -15.88 5.70 0.90
CA ASN A 3 -16.15 4.72 -0.14
C ASN A 3 -14.82 4.28 -0.77
N ILE A 4 -14.25 3.19 -0.29
CA ILE A 4 -13.07 2.55 -0.89
C ILE A 4 -13.54 1.23 -1.52
N PRO A 5 -13.12 0.90 -2.76
CA PRO A 5 -13.39 -0.41 -3.35
C PRO A 5 -12.91 -1.54 -2.44
N GLN A 6 -13.72 -2.60 -2.27
CA GLN A 6 -13.46 -3.68 -1.32
C GLN A 6 -12.09 -4.34 -1.53
N GLU A 7 -11.66 -4.48 -2.79
CA GLU A 7 -10.36 -5.03 -3.17
C GLU A 7 -9.16 -4.20 -2.67
N LEU A 8 -9.37 -2.91 -2.40
CA LEU A 8 -8.33 -1.99 -1.95
C LEU A 8 -8.22 -1.86 -0.43
N HIS A 9 -9.18 -2.40 0.32
CA HIS A 9 -9.16 -2.38 1.79
C HIS A 9 -7.90 -3.02 2.38
N LYS A 10 -7.29 -3.99 1.68
CA LYS A 10 -6.03 -4.63 2.11
C LYS A 10 -4.84 -3.68 2.15
N TYR A 11 -4.88 -2.56 1.43
CA TYR A 11 -3.78 -1.58 1.37
C TYR A 11 -3.93 -0.43 2.36
N VAL A 12 -5.04 -0.35 3.11
CA VAL A 12 -5.33 0.79 3.98
C VAL A 12 -5.55 0.35 5.43
N VAL A 13 -5.26 1.27 6.33
CA VAL A 13 -5.67 1.23 7.73
C VAL A 13 -6.47 2.50 7.98
N LEU A 14 -7.70 2.34 8.44
CA LEU A 14 -8.60 3.45 8.70
C LEU A 14 -8.38 4.03 10.10
N THR A 15 -8.77 5.30 10.29
CA THR A 15 -8.92 5.88 11.63
C THR A 15 -10.00 5.13 12.43
N PRO A 16 -10.01 5.22 13.76
CA PRO A 16 -11.05 4.60 14.60
C PRO A 16 -12.48 5.01 14.20
N SER A 17 -12.63 6.24 13.70
CA SER A 17 -13.89 6.81 13.22
C SER A 17 -14.30 6.32 11.82
N GLY A 18 -13.39 5.70 11.06
CA GLY A 18 -13.67 5.14 9.73
C GLY A 18 -13.95 6.18 8.64
N ASP A 19 -13.60 7.44 8.88
CA ASP A 19 -13.81 8.58 7.98
C ASP A 19 -12.54 8.98 7.21
N GLN A 20 -11.37 8.46 7.59
CA GLN A 20 -10.09 8.76 6.97
C GLN A 20 -9.16 7.54 6.93
N VAL A 21 -8.21 7.54 6.01
CA VAL A 21 -7.06 6.64 6.00
C VAL A 21 -6.01 7.16 7.00
N ASP A 22 -5.65 6.36 8.02
CA ASP A 22 -4.53 6.66 8.94
C ASP A 22 -3.18 6.36 8.30
N ARG A 23 -3.07 5.22 7.59
CA ARG A 23 -1.86 4.82 6.86
C ARG A 23 -2.16 3.81 5.76
N PHE A 24 -1.25 3.73 4.80
CA PHE A 24 -1.22 2.69 3.77
C PHE A 24 -0.31 1.57 4.23
N LYS A 25 -0.71 0.30 4.07
CA LYS A 25 0.03 -0.88 4.52
C LYS A 25 0.33 -1.86 3.39
N CYS A 26 1.45 -2.57 3.50
CA CYS A 26 1.76 -3.68 2.60
C CYS A 26 0.80 -4.86 2.86
N PRO A 27 0.17 -5.44 1.82
CA PRO A 27 -0.68 -6.61 1.98
C PRO A 27 0.08 -7.94 1.93
N VAL A 28 1.40 -7.91 1.65
CA VAL A 28 2.22 -9.13 1.58
C VAL A 28 2.30 -9.75 2.99
N PRO A 29 2.00 -11.05 3.16
CA PRO A 29 2.07 -11.71 4.46
C PRO A 29 3.43 -11.50 5.15
N GLY A 30 3.42 -11.24 6.45
CA GLY A 30 4.65 -11.04 7.22
C GLY A 30 5.40 -9.73 6.94
N CYS A 31 4.85 -8.81 6.14
CA CYS A 31 5.44 -7.48 5.93
C CYS A 31 4.76 -6.41 6.80
N ASP A 32 5.49 -5.87 7.78
CA ASP A 32 4.99 -4.80 8.67
C ASP A 32 5.10 -3.38 8.07
N TYR A 33 5.48 -3.26 6.80
CA TYR A 33 5.65 -1.95 6.18
C TYR A 33 4.32 -1.19 6.10
N SER A 34 4.33 0.04 6.61
CA SER A 34 3.25 1.00 6.42
C SER A 34 3.78 2.42 6.26
N THR A 35 3.01 3.29 5.62
CA THR A 35 3.41 4.66 5.29
C THR A 35 2.23 5.62 5.34
N ARG A 36 2.51 6.87 5.73
CA ARG A 36 1.56 7.99 5.65
C ARG A 36 1.76 8.85 4.39
N LEU A 37 2.82 8.61 3.61
CA LEU A 37 3.17 9.41 2.44
C LEU A 37 2.17 9.25 1.28
N GLY A 38 1.44 8.13 1.22
CA GLY A 38 0.43 7.86 0.21
C GLY A 38 0.58 6.51 -0.47
N PRO A 39 -0.39 6.13 -1.33
CA PRO A 39 -0.40 4.86 -2.03
C PRO A 39 0.75 4.72 -3.04
N GLY A 40 1.28 5.83 -3.57
CA GLY A 40 2.47 5.81 -4.45
C GLY A 40 3.73 5.33 -3.74
N ALA A 41 3.93 5.72 -2.48
CA ALA A 41 5.06 5.23 -1.67
C ALA A 41 4.92 3.74 -1.35
N LEU A 42 3.69 3.29 -1.06
CA LEU A 42 3.39 1.88 -0.87
C LEU A 42 3.68 1.06 -2.15
N ARG A 43 3.24 1.55 -3.32
CA ARG A 43 3.52 0.91 -4.61
C ARG A 43 5.02 0.76 -4.85
N MET A 44 5.78 1.82 -4.60
CA MET A 44 7.24 1.80 -4.77
C MET A 44 7.89 0.78 -3.84
N HIS A 45 7.44 0.69 -2.58
CA HIS A 45 7.89 -0.32 -1.64
C HIS A 45 7.70 -1.75 -2.20
N MET A 46 6.50 -2.06 -2.71
CA MET A 46 6.20 -3.38 -3.27
C MET A 46 7.09 -3.72 -4.47
N ILE A 47 7.32 -2.75 -5.38
CA ILE A 47 8.17 -2.94 -6.56
C ILE A 47 9.63 -3.18 -6.16
N LEU A 48 10.19 -2.36 -5.26
CA LEU A 48 11.58 -2.48 -4.84
C LEU A 48 11.87 -3.79 -4.10
N LYS A 49 10.91 -4.26 -3.29
CA LYS A 49 11.02 -5.54 -2.58
C LYS A 49 10.88 -6.74 -3.53
N ALA A 50 10.17 -6.60 -4.64
CA ALA A 50 10.01 -7.66 -5.63
C ALA A 50 11.20 -7.78 -6.61
N ASP A 51 12.08 -6.77 -6.70
CA ASP A 51 13.16 -6.74 -7.69
C ASP A 51 14.40 -7.51 -7.21
N PRO A 52 14.74 -8.67 -7.81
CA PRO A 52 15.94 -9.43 -7.45
C PRO A 52 17.24 -8.69 -7.79
N LYS A 53 17.19 -7.63 -8.62
CA LYS A 53 18.35 -6.78 -8.91
C LYS A 53 18.72 -5.86 -7.75
N VAL A 54 17.88 -5.76 -6.72
CA VAL A 54 18.11 -4.97 -5.51
C VAL A 54 18.24 -5.92 -4.30
N PRO A 55 19.33 -6.71 -4.20
CA PRO A 55 19.44 -7.79 -3.22
C PRO A 55 19.37 -7.33 -1.76
N SER A 56 19.73 -6.07 -1.47
CA SER A 56 19.63 -5.49 -0.13
C SER A 56 18.20 -5.27 0.35
N ARG A 57 17.22 -5.26 -0.56
CA ARG A 57 15.81 -4.99 -0.26
C ARG A 57 14.86 -6.07 -0.79
N HIS A 58 15.35 -6.98 -1.63
CA HIS A 58 14.59 -8.08 -2.22
C HIS A 58 13.99 -8.98 -1.14
N ASP A 59 12.78 -9.46 -1.42
CA ASP A 59 12.03 -10.40 -0.61
C ASP A 59 11.26 -11.35 -1.53
N ALA A 60 11.41 -12.65 -1.29
CA ALA A 60 10.81 -13.68 -2.14
C ALA A 60 9.27 -13.64 -2.13
N GLN A 61 8.64 -13.26 -1.01
CA GLN A 61 7.18 -13.16 -0.95
C GLN A 61 6.67 -11.97 -1.75
N HIS A 62 7.40 -10.84 -1.75
CA HIS A 62 7.07 -9.71 -2.61
C HIS A 62 7.25 -10.02 -4.10
N GLU A 63 8.28 -10.78 -4.46
CA GLU A 63 8.47 -11.25 -5.83
C GLU A 63 7.31 -12.16 -6.29
N GLU A 64 6.88 -13.10 -5.45
CA GLU A 64 5.74 -13.97 -5.75
C GLU A 64 4.43 -13.17 -5.88
N TYR A 65 4.20 -12.24 -4.95
CA TYR A 65 3.04 -11.34 -4.98
C TYR A 65 3.02 -10.48 -6.25
N PHE A 66 4.20 -10.02 -6.70
CA PHE A 66 4.35 -9.29 -7.96
C PHE A 66 4.05 -10.15 -9.18
N LYS A 67 4.55 -11.40 -9.22
CA LYS A 67 4.30 -12.35 -10.32
C LYS A 67 2.81 -12.72 -10.46
N GLN A 68 2.06 -12.74 -9.37
CA GLN A 68 0.61 -12.97 -9.37
C GLN A 68 -0.19 -11.74 -9.86
N GLY A 69 0.45 -10.61 -10.16
CA GLY A 69 -0.24 -9.39 -10.57
C GLY A 69 -1.02 -8.71 -9.44
N LEU A 70 -0.69 -8.98 -8.17
CA LEU A 70 -1.42 -8.48 -7.01
C LEU A 70 -0.88 -7.13 -6.49
N VAL A 71 0.14 -6.57 -7.15
CA VAL A 71 0.69 -5.26 -6.82
C VAL A 71 -0.29 -4.16 -7.20
N ILE A 72 -0.39 -3.14 -6.34
CA ILE A 72 -1.26 -2.00 -6.62
C ILE A 72 -0.87 -1.31 -7.93
N ASP A 73 -1.83 -1.20 -8.85
CA ASP A 73 -1.59 -0.58 -10.15
C ASP A 73 -1.75 0.95 -10.12
N LYS A 74 -1.56 1.59 -11.27
CA LYS A 74 -1.60 3.07 -11.38
C LYS A 74 -2.99 3.64 -11.12
N GLU A 75 -4.05 2.95 -11.53
CA GLU A 75 -5.43 3.38 -11.32
C GLU A 75 -5.83 3.22 -9.86
N GLN A 76 -5.50 2.08 -9.25
CA GLN A 76 -5.72 1.86 -7.82
C GLN A 76 -4.97 2.88 -6.95
N VAL A 77 -3.74 3.27 -7.34
CA VAL A 77 -3.01 4.36 -6.66
C VAL A 77 -3.75 5.69 -6.76
N LYS A 78 -4.37 6.01 -7.90
CA LYS A 78 -5.15 7.25 -8.07
C LYS A 78 -6.39 7.22 -7.17
N ILE A 79 -7.16 6.13 -7.22
CA ILE A 79 -8.36 5.93 -6.40
C ILE A 79 -8.01 6.13 -4.92
N LEU A 80 -6.98 5.45 -4.42
CA LEU A 80 -6.53 5.60 -3.03
C LEU A 80 -5.96 6.98 -2.70
N GLY A 81 -5.47 7.71 -3.70
CA GLY A 81 -4.92 9.06 -3.54
C GLY A 81 -5.98 10.13 -3.31
N GLU A 82 -7.19 9.91 -3.83
CA GLU A 82 -8.36 10.79 -3.69
C GLU A 82 -9.10 10.59 -2.35
N VAL A 83 -8.85 9.48 -1.66
CA VAL A 83 -9.48 9.17 -0.38
C VAL A 83 -8.98 10.15 0.72
N PRO A 84 -9.89 10.64 1.60
CA PRO A 84 -9.49 11.45 2.75
C PRO A 84 -8.44 10.73 3.61
N LYS A 85 -7.33 11.42 3.88
CA LYS A 85 -6.20 10.90 4.65
C LYS A 85 -5.93 11.79 5.84
N LYS A 86 -5.54 11.18 6.96
CA LYS A 86 -5.14 11.90 8.17
C LYS A 86 -3.92 12.76 7.87
N GLU A 87 -4.02 14.06 8.16
CA GLU A 87 -2.91 14.97 7.96
C GLU A 87 -1.74 14.61 8.88
N ILE A 88 -0.53 14.69 8.32
CA ILE A 88 0.69 14.57 9.11
C ILE A 88 0.91 15.94 9.74
N ALA A 89 0.55 16.08 11.02
CA ALA A 89 0.93 17.27 11.77
C ALA A 89 2.46 17.37 11.74
N THR A 90 2.96 18.45 11.14
CA THR A 90 4.39 18.76 11.07
C THR A 90 4.84 19.40 12.37
#